data_AF-A0A9E4LBS8-F1
#
_entry.id   AF-A0A9E4LBS8-F1
#
_cell.length_a   1.000
_cell.length_b   1.000
_cell.length_c   1.000
_cell.angle_alpha   90.00
_cell.angle_beta   90.00
_cell.angle_gamma   90.00
#
_symmetry.space_group_name_H-M   'P 1'
#
loop_
_entity.id
_entity.type
_entity.pdbx_description
1 polymer ?
#
loop_
_entity_poly.entity_id
_entity_poly.type
_entity_poly.pdbx_seq_one_letter_code
_entity_poly.pdbx_strand_id
1 'polypeptide(L)'
;MQNEAQVDRCQEAVRDALMRRACARRTISYSELAQRVGLPPQRYVLLRQLPQLVEAVNADEAADGWPLLGALVVRKADGLPGAGFFRHARALGRLAPDASRAAERSFHERELQRIYSAWAE
;
A
#
# COMPACT_ATOMS: atom_id res chain seq x y z
N MET A 1 -14.63 14.03 15.90
CA MET A 1 -15.57 14.23 14.78
C MET A 1 -14.92 14.86 13.53
N GLN A 2 -14.20 15.99 13.57
CA GLN A 2 -13.57 16.55 12.36
C GLN A 2 -12.36 15.77 11.82
N ASN A 3 -11.66 15.01 12.68
CA ASN A 3 -10.45 14.27 12.29
C ASN A 3 -10.76 12.91 11.63
N GLU A 4 -11.78 12.18 12.09
CA GLU A 4 -12.21 10.90 11.46
C GLU A 4 -12.69 11.10 10.03
N ALA A 5 -13.63 12.03 9.80
CA ALA A 5 -14.14 12.28 8.44
C ALA A 5 -13.04 12.73 7.46
N GLN A 6 -11.95 13.34 7.96
CA GLN A 6 -10.80 13.70 7.14
C GLN A 6 -9.92 12.47 6.84
N VAL A 7 -9.71 11.60 7.83
CA VAL A 7 -8.97 10.35 7.68
C VAL A 7 -9.68 9.41 6.70
N ASP A 8 -11.00 9.26 6.82
CA ASP A 8 -11.80 8.41 5.94
C ASP A 8 -11.71 8.87 4.48
N ARG A 9 -11.85 10.19 4.23
CA ARG A 9 -11.66 10.76 2.88
C ARG A 9 -10.26 10.53 2.34
N CYS A 10 -9.23 10.67 3.17
CA CYS A 10 -7.85 10.42 2.75
C CYS A 10 -7.62 8.93 2.44
N GLN A 11 -8.21 8.03 3.22
CA GLN A 11 -8.12 6.58 3.01
C GLN A 11 -8.79 6.18 1.70
N GLU A 12 -10.00 6.68 1.45
CA GLU A 12 -10.72 6.44 0.19
C GLU A 12 -9.94 6.99 -1.02
N ALA A 13 -9.39 8.21 -0.93
CA ALA A 13 -8.55 8.77 -1.97
C ALA A 13 -7.28 7.95 -2.24
N VAL A 14 -6.67 7.37 -1.20
CA VAL A 14 -5.54 6.44 -1.34
C VAL A 14 -6.01 5.18 -2.06
N ARG A 15 -7.11 4.57 -1.62
CA ARG A 15 -7.69 3.35 -2.22
C ARG A 15 -7.94 3.54 -3.71
N ASP A 16 -8.62 4.61 -4.09
CA ASP A 16 -8.90 4.97 -5.49
C ASP A 16 -7.63 5.13 -6.32
N ALA A 17 -6.63 5.81 -5.78
CA ALA A 17 -5.34 5.99 -6.46
C ALA A 17 -4.62 4.65 -6.68
N LEU A 18 -4.73 3.71 -5.73
CA LEU A 18 -4.14 2.38 -5.84
C LEU A 18 -4.92 1.49 -6.80
N MET A 19 -6.25 1.50 -6.78
CA MET A 19 -7.08 0.73 -7.71
C MET A 19 -6.81 1.13 -9.16
N ARG A 20 -6.72 2.44 -9.46
CA ARG A 20 -6.35 2.92 -10.80
C ARG A 20 -4.97 2.41 -11.24
N ARG A 21 -4.05 2.23 -10.30
CA ARG A 21 -2.71 1.69 -10.54
C ARG A 21 -2.72 0.17 -10.71
N ALA A 22 -3.59 -0.53 -9.99
CA ALA A 22 -3.86 -1.95 -10.16
C ALA A 22 -4.34 -2.24 -11.59
N CYS A 23 -5.38 -1.54 -12.06
CA CYS A 23 -5.92 -1.67 -13.41
C CYS A 23 -4.87 -1.36 -14.49
N ALA A 24 -4.06 -0.31 -14.28
CA ALA A 24 -2.98 0.04 -15.19
C ALA A 24 -1.76 -0.90 -15.12
N ARG A 25 -1.78 -1.92 -14.25
CA ARG A 25 -0.67 -2.84 -13.96
C ARG A 25 0.65 -2.12 -13.67
N ARG A 26 0.59 -1.05 -12.87
CA ARG A 26 1.74 -0.18 -12.54
C ARG A 26 1.84 0.06 -11.05
N THR A 27 3.06 0.18 -10.55
CA THR A 27 3.33 0.64 -9.17
C THR A 27 3.31 2.16 -9.09
N ILE A 28 3.19 2.70 -7.88
CA ILE A 28 3.26 4.13 -7.58
C ILE A 28 4.28 4.39 -6.49
N SER A 29 5.04 5.49 -6.59
CA SER A 29 5.98 5.85 -5.53
C SER A 29 5.27 6.53 -4.35
N TYR A 30 5.79 6.40 -3.12
CA TYR A 30 5.26 7.12 -1.94
C TYR A 30 5.09 8.64 -2.19
N SER A 31 6.09 9.27 -2.83
CA SER A 31 6.04 10.69 -3.16
C SER A 31 4.93 11.05 -4.16
N GLU A 32 4.66 10.15 -5.10
CA GLU A 32 3.65 10.36 -6.15
C GLU A 32 2.24 10.06 -5.63
N LEU A 33 2.11 9.07 -4.74
CA LEU A 33 0.86 8.80 -4.04
C LEU A 33 0.47 10.00 -3.18
N ALA A 34 1.40 10.56 -2.38
CA ALA A 34 1.14 11.76 -1.57
C ALA A 34 0.63 12.94 -2.43
N GLN A 35 1.29 13.21 -3.56
CA GLN A 35 0.85 14.25 -4.50
C GLN A 35 -0.56 13.99 -5.05
N ARG A 36 -0.89 12.72 -5.39
CA ARG A 36 -2.22 12.37 -5.90
C ARG A 36 -3.33 12.58 -4.89
N VAL A 37 -3.07 12.30 -3.62
CA VAL A 37 -4.07 12.44 -2.56
C VAL A 37 -4.08 13.84 -1.94
N GLY A 38 -3.39 14.81 -2.57
CA GLY A 38 -3.35 16.21 -2.11
C GLY A 38 -2.57 16.41 -0.80
N LEU A 39 -1.77 15.43 -0.38
CA LEU A 39 -0.92 15.57 0.79
C LEU A 39 0.42 16.20 0.39
N PRO A 40 0.91 17.19 1.16
CA PRO A 40 2.19 17.80 0.86
C PRO A 40 3.29 16.72 0.97
N PRO A 41 4.24 16.63 0.03
CA PRO A 41 5.29 15.61 0.03
C PRO A 41 6.39 15.91 1.06
N GLN A 42 5.98 16.23 2.29
CA GLN A 42 6.86 16.46 3.42
C GLN A 42 7.32 15.13 4.01
N ARG A 43 8.53 15.11 4.57
CA ARG A 43 9.13 13.91 5.15
C ARG A 43 8.24 13.24 6.20
N TYR A 44 7.56 14.03 7.04
CA TYR A 44 6.64 13.50 8.06
C TYR A 44 5.47 12.74 7.43
N VAL A 45 4.82 13.34 6.43
CA VAL A 45 3.69 12.73 5.70
C VAL A 45 4.08 11.40 5.07
N LEU A 46 5.21 11.37 4.35
CA LEU A 46 5.68 10.18 3.64
C LEU A 46 6.12 9.04 4.57
N LEU A 47 6.61 9.34 5.77
CA LEU A 47 7.13 8.36 6.71
C LEU A 47 6.13 7.91 7.78
N ARG A 48 5.07 8.69 8.03
CA ARG A 48 4.10 8.43 9.11
C ARG A 48 2.67 8.32 8.58
N GLN A 49 2.14 9.41 8.01
CA GLN A 49 0.73 9.48 7.64
C GLN A 49 0.38 8.57 6.46
N LEU A 50 1.17 8.62 5.39
CA LEU A 50 0.88 7.85 4.18
C LEU A 50 0.97 6.34 4.42
N PRO A 51 1.99 5.80 5.13
CA PRO A 51 2.01 4.40 5.52
C PRO A 51 0.79 4.00 6.36
N GLN A 52 0.36 4.82 7.32
CA GLN A 52 -0.82 4.52 8.15
C GLN A 52 -2.11 4.43 7.31
N LEU A 53 -2.31 5.36 6.37
CA LEU A 53 -3.46 5.31 5.46
C LEU A 53 -3.44 4.06 4.58
N VAL A 54 -2.26 3.70 4.05
CA VAL A 54 -2.10 2.48 3.24
C VAL A 54 -2.31 1.22 4.07
N GLU A 55 -1.86 1.20 5.33
CA GLU A 55 -2.11 0.11 6.28
C GLU A 55 -3.61 -0.04 6.59
N ALA A 56 -4.35 1.06 6.74
CA ALA A 56 -5.80 1.02 6.92
C ALA A 56 -6.52 0.45 5.69
N VAL A 57 -6.17 0.92 4.48
CA VAL A 57 -6.70 0.32 3.23
C VAL A 57 -6.39 -1.17 3.16
N ASN A 58 -5.15 -1.58 3.47
CA ASN A 58 -4.77 -2.99 3.46
C ASN A 58 -5.57 -3.84 4.45
N ALA A 59 -5.89 -3.30 5.63
CA ALA A 59 -6.70 -3.99 6.63
C ALA A 59 -8.11 -4.24 6.10
N ASP A 60 -8.73 -3.25 5.45
CA ASP A 60 -10.04 -3.38 4.81
C ASP A 60 -10.01 -4.47 3.72
N GLU A 61 -9.05 -4.36 2.77
CA GLU A 61 -8.89 -5.37 1.71
C GLU A 61 -8.67 -6.78 2.27
N ALA A 62 -7.82 -6.88 3.30
CA ALA A 62 -7.50 -8.16 3.92
C ALA A 62 -8.69 -8.81 4.64
N ALA A 63 -9.57 -8.00 5.25
CA ALA A 63 -10.79 -8.46 5.90
C ALA A 63 -11.77 -9.07 4.90
N ASP A 64 -11.84 -8.50 3.69
CA ASP A 64 -12.65 -8.98 2.58
C ASP A 64 -11.94 -10.09 1.75
N GLY A 65 -10.72 -10.48 2.14
CA GLY A 65 -9.95 -11.55 1.48
C GLY A 65 -9.19 -11.11 0.22
N TRP A 66 -9.24 -9.83 -0.14
CA TRP A 66 -8.53 -9.23 -1.26
C TRP A 66 -7.01 -9.13 -0.99
N PRO A 67 -6.20 -9.05 -2.06
CA PRO A 67 -4.76 -8.83 -1.91
C PRO A 67 -4.44 -7.41 -1.43
N LEU A 68 -3.24 -7.24 -0.85
CA LEU A 68 -2.87 -5.99 -0.19
C LEU A 68 -2.49 -4.91 -1.23
N LEU A 69 -3.39 -3.98 -1.53
CA LEU A 69 -3.16 -2.89 -2.49
C LEU A 69 -1.90 -2.07 -2.19
N GLY A 70 -1.48 -2.00 -0.93
CA GLY A 70 -0.23 -1.36 -0.50
C GLY A 70 1.04 -1.95 -1.14
N ALA A 71 0.98 -3.15 -1.73
CA ALA A 71 2.09 -3.72 -2.50
C ALA A 71 2.42 -2.88 -3.75
N LEU A 72 1.48 -2.09 -4.26
CA LEU A 72 1.70 -1.16 -5.37
C LEU A 72 2.53 0.07 -4.96
N VAL A 73 2.64 0.36 -3.66
CA VAL A 73 3.35 1.54 -3.15
C VAL A 73 4.82 1.19 -2.91
N VAL A 74 5.68 1.71 -3.77
CA VAL A 74 7.11 1.34 -3.79
C VAL A 74 8.03 2.53 -3.55
N ARG A 75 9.25 2.25 -3.09
CA ARG A 75 10.32 3.25 -3.09
C ARG A 75 10.87 3.42 -4.50
N LYS A 76 11.30 4.65 -4.83
CA LYS A 76 11.97 4.93 -6.11
C LYS A 76 13.34 4.27 -6.25
N ALA A 77 14.02 3.99 -5.14
CA ALA A 77 15.40 3.49 -5.14
C ALA A 77 15.52 2.05 -5.66
N ASP A 78 14.59 1.18 -5.27
CA ASP A 78 14.67 -0.27 -5.51
C ASP A 78 13.36 -0.90 -5.99
N GLY A 79 12.29 -0.12 -6.16
CA GLY A 79 11.01 -0.64 -6.63
C GLY A 79 10.30 -1.55 -5.63
N LEU A 80 10.72 -1.55 -4.35
CA LEU A 80 10.13 -2.37 -3.31
C LEU A 80 9.32 -1.54 -2.31
N PRO A 81 8.29 -2.13 -1.67
CA PRO A 81 7.57 -1.49 -0.58
C PRO A 81 8.46 -1.14 0.61
N GLY A 82 8.03 -0.15 1.39
CA GLY A 82 8.61 0.24 2.68
C GLY A 82 8.71 -0.92 3.67
N ALA A 83 9.66 -0.86 4.61
CA ALA A 83 9.71 -1.81 5.74
C ALA A 83 8.40 -1.83 6.55
N GLY A 84 7.67 -0.71 6.60
CA GLY A 84 6.34 -0.62 7.22
C GLY A 84 5.33 -1.58 6.59
N PHE A 85 5.32 -1.70 5.25
CA PHE A 85 4.44 -2.64 4.55
C PHE A 85 4.72 -4.09 4.95
N PHE A 86 5.98 -4.52 4.94
CA PHE A 86 6.33 -5.89 5.32
C PHE A 86 6.04 -6.17 6.80
N ARG A 87 6.24 -5.20 7.69
CA ARG A 87 5.83 -5.31 9.10
C ARG A 87 4.32 -5.48 9.23
N HIS A 88 3.54 -4.70 8.48
CA HIS A 88 2.09 -4.79 8.48
C HIS A 88 1.60 -6.12 7.88
N ALA A 89 2.19 -6.58 6.77
CA ALA A 89 1.89 -7.88 6.18
C ALA A 89 2.17 -9.04 7.16
N ARG A 90 3.22 -8.94 7.99
CA ARG A 90 3.47 -9.88 9.09
C ARG A 90 2.39 -9.81 10.17
N ALA A 91 1.98 -8.61 10.57
CA ALA A 91 0.91 -8.41 11.55
C ALA A 91 -0.44 -8.97 11.08
N LEU A 92 -0.73 -8.90 9.78
CA LEU A 92 -1.89 -9.52 9.14
C LEU A 92 -1.76 -11.04 8.92
N GLY A 93 -0.64 -11.66 9.30
CA GLY A 93 -0.38 -13.08 9.07
C GLY A 93 -0.16 -13.47 7.61
N ARG A 94 0.04 -12.50 6.71
CA ARG A 94 0.27 -12.72 5.26
C ARG A 94 1.74 -13.04 4.94
N LEU A 95 2.66 -12.65 5.81
CA LEU A 95 4.09 -12.89 5.69
C LEU A 95 4.64 -13.49 7.00
N ALA A 96 5.56 -14.44 6.90
CA ALA A 96 6.19 -15.03 8.07
C ALA A 96 6.98 -13.98 8.89
N PRO A 97 6.94 -14.04 10.23
CA PRO A 97 7.56 -13.04 11.09
C PRO A 97 9.08 -12.96 10.90
N ASP A 98 9.72 -14.09 10.59
CA ASP A 98 11.16 -14.28 10.35
C ASP A 98 11.52 -14.33 8.84
N ALA A 99 10.59 -13.94 7.96
CA ALA A 99 10.81 -13.94 6.52
C ALA A 99 12.08 -13.15 6.14
N SER A 100 12.98 -13.80 5.40
CA SER A 100 14.17 -13.18 4.85
C SER A 100 13.83 -12.10 3.82
N ARG A 101 14.80 -11.23 3.47
CA ARG A 101 14.62 -10.23 2.41
C ARG A 101 14.25 -10.85 1.05
N ALA A 102 14.75 -12.05 0.77
CA ALA A 102 14.37 -12.77 -0.45
C ALA A 102 12.89 -13.20 -0.40
N ALA A 103 12.43 -13.71 0.76
CA ALA A 103 11.02 -14.05 0.96
C ALA A 103 10.10 -12.82 0.90
N GLU A 104 10.53 -11.67 1.43
CA GLU A 104 9.82 -10.38 1.29
C GLU A 104 9.65 -9.99 -0.18
N ARG A 105 10.71 -10.09 -0.99
CA ARG A 105 10.64 -9.80 -2.42
C ARG A 105 9.71 -10.76 -3.15
N SER A 106 9.84 -12.06 -2.94
CA SER A 106 8.95 -13.03 -3.58
C SER A 106 7.50 -12.88 -3.14
N PHE A 107 7.25 -12.48 -1.87
CA PHE A 107 5.92 -12.14 -1.40
C PHE A 107 5.37 -10.90 -2.13
N HIS A 108 6.17 -9.84 -2.26
CA HIS A 108 5.78 -8.63 -2.98
C HIS A 108 5.41 -8.92 -4.44
N GLU A 109 6.23 -9.71 -5.14
CA GLU A 109 5.95 -10.12 -6.52
C GLU A 109 4.64 -10.91 -6.63
N ARG A 110 4.39 -11.86 -5.73
CA ARG A 110 3.12 -12.61 -5.69
C ARG A 110 1.92 -11.72 -5.41
N GLU A 111 2.02 -10.79 -4.46
CA GLU A 111 0.94 -9.85 -4.19
C GLU A 111 0.66 -8.95 -5.40
N LEU A 112 1.69 -8.44 -6.08
CA LEU A 112 1.51 -7.67 -7.31
C LEU A 112 0.77 -8.47 -8.38
N GLN A 113 1.13 -9.74 -8.59
CA GLN A 113 0.41 -10.59 -9.55
C GLN A 113 -1.04 -10.81 -9.14
N ARG A 114 -1.32 -11.05 -7.85
CA ARG A 114 -2.70 -11.21 -7.35
C ARG A 114 -3.52 -9.95 -7.58
N ILE A 115 -2.96 -8.77 -7.31
CA ILE A 115 -3.59 -7.47 -7.57
C ILE A 115 -3.85 -7.31 -9.07
N TYR A 116 -2.85 -7.58 -9.91
CA TYR A 116 -3.03 -7.43 -11.35
C TYR A 116 -4.00 -8.44 -11.94
N SER A 117 -4.16 -9.63 -11.35
CA SER A 117 -5.16 -10.61 -11.78
C SER A 117 -6.57 -10.26 -11.28
N ALA A 118 -6.70 -9.71 -10.08
CA ALA A 118 -8.00 -9.33 -9.51
C ALA A 118 -8.58 -8.04 -10.13
N TRP A 119 -7.72 -7.15 -10.64
CA TRP A 119 -8.10 -5.89 -11.30
C TRP A 119 -7.76 -5.86 -12.80
N ALA A 120 -7.42 -7.00 -13.41
CA ALA A 120 -7.37 -7.14 -14.86
C ALA A 120 -8.81 -7.28 -15.37
N GLU A 121 -9.33 -6.21 -15.96
CA GLU A 121 -10.49 -6.28 -16.86
C GLU A 121 -10.10 -6.95 -18.19
#